data_AF-A0A3E0KLP3-F1
#
_entry.id   AF-A0A3E0KLP3-F1
#
_cell.length_a   1.000
_cell.length_b   1.000
_cell.length_c   1.000
_cell.angle_alpha   90.00
_cell.angle_beta   90.00
_cell.angle_gamma   90.00
#
_symmetry.space_group_name_H-M   'P 1'
#
loop_
_entity.id
_entity.type
_entity.pdbx_description
1 polymer ?
#
loop_
_entity_poly.entity_id
_entity_poly.type
_entity_poly.pdbx_seq_one_letter_code
_entity_poly.pdbx_strand_id
1 'polypeptide(L)'
;MAETTPVHSPELVVRYVEQALVNKDTGALPICFDIAVLEKYRAAGYTLFRTKSAGRVQSPEGWRLDFGIVDDAGVIHASAADVCKLPRAERQHFAAHVRMPPLNARFLKLHMGLGACVDEGDIEDWDGRPRI
;
A
#
# COMPACT_ATOMS: atom_id res chain seq x y z
N MET A 1 28.32 -5.55 -13.33
CA MET A 1 26.92 -5.89 -13.63
C MET A 1 26.16 -5.81 -12.31
N ALA A 2 25.24 -4.86 -12.18
CA ALA A 2 24.47 -4.73 -10.96
C ALA A 2 23.43 -5.84 -10.93
N GLU A 3 23.53 -6.71 -9.92
CA GLU A 3 22.56 -7.73 -9.61
C GLU A 3 21.23 -7.04 -9.31
N THR A 4 20.29 -7.11 -10.26
CA THR A 4 18.93 -6.59 -10.10
C THR A 4 18.34 -7.33 -8.89
N THR A 5 18.08 -6.60 -7.82
CA THR A 5 17.51 -7.20 -6.61
C THR A 5 16.19 -7.87 -7.04
N PRO A 6 16.02 -9.19 -6.86
CA PRO A 6 14.83 -9.84 -7.37
C PRO A 6 13.61 -9.23 -6.69
N VAL A 7 12.75 -8.61 -7.49
CA VAL A 7 11.39 -8.24 -7.13
C VAL A 7 10.72 -9.55 -6.70
N HIS A 8 10.68 -9.76 -5.38
CA HIS A 8 10.13 -10.85 -4.58
C HIS A 8 9.84 -12.21 -5.27
N SER A 9 10.31 -13.31 -4.68
CA SER A 9 9.74 -14.64 -4.99
C SER A 9 8.22 -14.60 -4.74
N PRO A 10 7.37 -14.95 -5.72
CA PRO A 10 5.91 -15.01 -5.53
C PRO A 10 5.50 -15.83 -4.31
N GLU A 11 6.27 -16.86 -3.97
CA GLU A 11 6.04 -17.71 -2.80
C GLU A 11 6.15 -16.95 -1.47
N LEU A 12 7.08 -16.00 -1.36
CA LEU A 12 7.25 -15.21 -0.14
C LEU A 12 6.06 -14.27 0.08
N VAL A 13 5.57 -13.66 -1.00
CA VAL A 13 4.37 -12.79 -0.94
C VAL A 13 3.16 -13.60 -0.52
N VAL A 14 2.95 -14.78 -1.12
CA VAL A 14 1.86 -15.69 -0.75
C VAL A 14 1.92 -16.03 0.74
N ARG A 15 3.08 -16.46 1.25
CA ARG A 15 3.25 -16.80 2.67
C ARG A 15 3.00 -15.61 3.59
N TYR A 16 3.46 -14.41 3.22
CA TYR A 16 3.26 -13.21 4.01
C TYR A 16 1.77 -12.85 4.12
N VAL A 17 1.04 -12.91 3.00
CA VAL A 17 -0.40 -12.65 2.96
C VAL A 17 -1.17 -13.73 3.70
N GLU A 18 -0.83 -15.01 3.48
CA GLU A 18 -1.44 -16.15 4.19
C GLU A 18 -1.30 -15.99 5.71
N GLN A 19 -0.09 -15.70 6.20
CA GLN A 19 0.18 -15.45 7.61
C GLN A 19 -0.73 -14.36 8.19
N ALA A 20 -0.89 -13.24 7.48
CA ALA A 20 -1.76 -12.14 7.91
C ALA A 20 -3.23 -12.57 7.97
N LEU A 21 -3.72 -13.31 6.96
CA LEU A 21 -5.10 -13.77 6.90
C LEU A 21 -5.42 -14.85 7.95
N VAL A 22 -4.55 -15.86 8.09
CA VAL A 22 -4.72 -16.95 9.06
C VAL A 22 -4.70 -16.42 10.49
N ASN A 23 -3.77 -15.51 10.79
CA ASN A 23 -3.68 -14.90 12.13
C ASN A 23 -4.69 -13.77 12.36
N LYS A 24 -5.48 -13.40 11.34
CA LYS A 24 -6.38 -12.24 11.36
C LYS A 24 -5.68 -10.93 11.70
N ASP A 25 -4.40 -10.82 11.33
CA ASP A 25 -3.58 -9.62 11.47
C ASP A 25 -3.55 -8.86 10.14
N THR A 26 -4.67 -8.25 9.79
CA THR A 26 -4.77 -7.40 8.59
C THR A 26 -3.86 -6.17 8.66
N GLY A 27 -3.42 -5.80 9.86
CA GLY A 27 -2.45 -4.73 10.08
C GLY A 27 -1.06 -5.05 9.52
N ALA A 28 -0.69 -6.33 9.43
CA ALA A 28 0.56 -6.74 8.82
C ALA A 28 0.59 -6.51 7.31
N LEU A 29 -0.56 -6.46 6.61
CA LEU A 29 -0.57 -6.37 5.14
C LEU A 29 0.09 -5.07 4.65
N PRO A 30 0.84 -5.11 3.53
CA PRO A 30 1.55 -3.95 3.04
C PRO A 30 0.60 -3.03 2.28
N ILE A 31 0.73 -1.73 2.51
CA ILE A 31 0.15 -0.69 1.66
C ILE A 31 1.28 -0.11 0.82
N CYS A 32 1.08 -0.07 -0.49
CA CYS A 32 2.02 0.48 -1.45
C CYS A 32 1.74 1.96 -1.70
N PHE A 33 2.79 2.76 -1.75
CA PHE A 33 2.75 4.19 -1.99
C PHE A 33 3.73 4.58 -3.08
N ASP A 34 3.40 5.62 -3.85
CA ASP A 34 4.35 6.29 -4.72
C ASP A 34 5.52 6.85 -3.89
N ILE A 35 6.76 6.62 -4.31
CA ILE A 35 7.95 7.08 -3.59
C ILE A 35 8.00 8.60 -3.42
N ALA A 36 7.30 9.36 -4.27
CA ALA A 36 7.12 10.81 -4.15
C ALA A 36 6.45 11.24 -2.83
N VAL A 37 5.78 10.33 -2.11
CA VAL A 37 5.26 10.60 -0.75
C VAL A 37 6.34 11.12 0.19
N LEU A 38 7.61 10.74 -0.03
CA LEU A 38 8.75 11.14 0.77
C LEU A 38 9.25 12.57 0.50
N GLU A 39 8.86 13.18 -0.63
CA GLU A 39 9.33 14.51 -1.03
C GLU A 39 8.95 15.57 0.01
N LYS A 40 7.72 15.48 0.55
CA LYS A 40 7.25 16.34 1.65
C LYS A 40 8.24 16.34 2.82
N TYR A 41 8.68 15.16 3.24
CA TYR A 41 9.55 14.99 4.40
C TYR A 41 10.97 15.45 4.12
N ARG A 42 11.47 15.17 2.91
CA ARG A 42 12.78 15.67 2.45
C ARG A 42 12.81 17.20 2.47
N ALA A 43 11.79 17.86 1.91
CA ALA A 43 11.68 19.31 1.86
C ALA A 43 11.52 19.94 3.25
N ALA A 44 10.80 19.26 4.15
CA ALA A 44 10.60 19.70 5.54
C ALA A 44 11.82 19.43 6.45
N GLY A 45 12.91 18.85 5.94
CA GLY A 45 14.12 18.58 6.71
C GLY A 45 13.97 17.43 7.71
N TYR A 46 13.03 16.52 7.49
CA TYR A 46 12.89 15.33 8.33
C TYR A 46 14.07 14.39 8.12
N THR A 47 14.36 13.56 9.12
CA THR A 47 15.42 12.57 8.99
C THR A 47 14.95 11.41 8.12
N LEU A 48 15.63 11.21 6.99
CA LEU A 48 15.40 10.10 6.06
C LEU A 48 16.62 9.20 6.01
N PHE A 49 16.42 7.91 6.31
CA PHE A 49 17.43 6.88 6.13
C PHE A 49 17.00 5.94 5.00
N ARG A 50 17.96 5.50 4.17
CA ARG A 50 17.72 4.43 3.19
C ARG A 50 18.91 3.49 3.09
N THR A 51 18.61 2.22 2.89
CA THR A 51 19.53 1.21 2.34
C THR A 51 19.15 0.97 0.88
N LYS A 52 19.54 -0.18 0.32
CA LYS A 52 19.13 -0.59 -1.03
C LYS A 52 17.66 -1.01 -1.10
N SER A 53 17.09 -1.56 -0.03
CA SER A 53 15.77 -2.21 -0.06
C SER A 53 14.81 -1.75 1.03
N ALA A 54 15.27 -0.90 1.94
CA ALA A 54 14.47 -0.40 3.05
C ALA A 54 14.83 1.04 3.39
N GLY A 55 13.92 1.75 4.04
CA GLY A 55 14.17 3.07 4.56
C GLY A 55 13.33 3.39 5.78
N ARG A 56 13.60 4.56 6.35
CA ARG A 56 12.90 5.11 7.49
C ARG A 56 12.71 6.60 7.29
N VAL A 57 11.52 7.10 7.60
CA VAL A 57 11.29 8.51 7.88
C VAL A 57 11.11 8.69 9.38
N GLN A 58 11.74 9.72 9.95
CA GLN A 58 11.61 10.09 11.35
C GLN A 58 11.35 11.58 11.46
N SER A 59 10.26 11.91 12.15
CA SER A 59 9.83 13.29 12.39
C SER A 59 10.54 13.88 13.61
N PRO A 60 10.72 15.21 13.66
CA PRO A 60 11.18 15.92 14.86
C PRO A 60 10.27 15.70 16.08
N GLU A 61 8.97 15.51 15.86
CA GLU A 61 7.94 15.25 16.87
C GLU A 61 7.93 13.79 17.36
N GLY A 62 8.83 12.95 16.86
CA GLY A 62 9.16 11.64 17.42
C GLY A 62 8.44 10.45 16.78
N TRP A 63 7.54 10.65 15.82
CA TRP A 63 6.99 9.53 15.06
C TRP A 63 7.99 9.05 14.00
N ARG A 64 7.90 7.77 13.65
CA ARG A 64 8.71 7.17 12.59
C ARG A 64 7.91 6.15 11.79
N LEU A 65 8.31 5.95 10.54
CA LEU A 65 7.78 4.90 9.67
C LEU A 65 8.94 4.19 8.99
N ASP A 66 9.01 2.87 9.17
CA ASP A 66 9.87 1.99 8.39
C ASP A 66 9.14 1.53 7.13
N PHE A 67 9.86 1.41 6.01
CA PHE A 67 9.28 1.02 4.73
C PHE A 67 10.26 0.19 3.90
N GLY A 68 9.74 -0.72 3.08
CA GLY A 68 10.48 -1.37 1.99
C GLY A 68 10.52 -0.48 0.75
N ILE A 69 11.56 -0.62 -0.07
CA ILE A 69 11.81 0.18 -1.28
C ILE A 69 11.84 -0.74 -2.50
N VAL A 70 11.09 -0.39 -3.53
CA VAL A 70 11.12 -1.00 -4.86
C VAL A 70 11.45 0.09 -5.87
N ASP A 71 12.74 0.42 -6.01
CA ASP A 71 13.23 1.56 -6.81
C ASP A 71 12.76 1.47 -8.27
N ASP A 72 12.84 0.30 -8.91
CA ASP A 72 12.44 0.10 -10.31
C ASP A 72 10.94 0.36 -10.56
N ALA A 73 10.11 0.20 -9.53
CA ALA A 73 8.68 0.50 -9.58
C ALA A 73 8.34 1.91 -9.08
N GLY A 74 9.31 2.66 -8.54
CA GLY A 74 9.07 3.95 -7.89
C GLY A 74 8.11 3.86 -6.71
N VAL A 75 8.15 2.75 -5.96
CA VAL A 75 7.20 2.44 -4.88
C VAL A 75 7.93 2.20 -3.57
N ILE A 76 7.31 2.64 -2.47
CA ILE A 76 7.61 2.16 -1.12
C ILE A 76 6.41 1.40 -0.57
N HIS A 77 6.65 0.47 0.35
CA HIS A 77 5.56 -0.20 1.06
C HIS A 77 5.81 -0.24 2.56
N ALA A 78 4.74 -0.08 3.34
CA ALA A 78 4.77 -0.18 4.80
C ALA A 78 3.56 -0.98 5.29
N SER A 79 3.64 -1.57 6.48
CA SER A 79 2.50 -2.30 7.06
C SER A 79 1.34 -1.33 7.33
N ALA A 80 0.11 -1.79 7.12
CA ALA A 80 -1.08 -1.01 7.42
C ALA A 80 -1.13 -0.56 8.89
N ALA A 81 -0.66 -1.42 9.81
CA ALA A 81 -0.58 -1.13 11.23
C ALA A 81 0.37 0.05 11.53
N ASP A 82 1.54 0.11 10.88
CA ASP A 82 2.49 1.19 11.12
C ASP A 82 2.02 2.51 10.51
N VAL A 83 1.39 2.48 9.33
CA VAL A 83 0.74 3.65 8.75
C VAL A 83 -0.38 4.16 9.68
N CYS A 84 -1.17 3.27 10.28
CA CYS A 84 -2.23 3.63 11.20
C CYS A 84 -1.74 4.31 12.49
N LYS A 85 -0.49 4.09 12.91
CA LYS A 85 0.13 4.75 14.07
C LYS A 85 0.54 6.20 13.79
N LEU A 86 0.57 6.62 12.53
CA LEU A 86 0.96 7.98 12.15
C LEU A 86 -0.07 9.02 12.62
N PRO A 87 0.37 10.27 12.85
CA PRO A 87 -0.56 11.39 13.05
C PRO A 87 -1.59 11.47 11.92
N ARG A 88 -2.80 11.95 12.23
CA ARG A 88 -3.91 12.00 11.27
C ARG A 88 -3.55 12.68 9.95
N ALA A 89 -2.85 13.82 10.01
CA ALA A 89 -2.43 14.56 8.82
C ALA A 89 -1.48 13.74 7.93
N GLU A 90 -0.60 12.95 8.54
CA GLU A 90 0.33 12.07 7.82
C GLU A 90 -0.40 10.88 7.20
N ARG A 91 -1.37 10.28 7.91
CA ARG A 91 -2.23 9.24 7.31
C ARG A 91 -2.96 9.74 6.06
N GLN A 92 -3.47 10.97 6.09
CA GLN A 92 -4.12 11.59 4.93
C GLN A 92 -3.14 11.85 3.78
N HIS A 93 -1.93 12.32 4.09
CA HIS A 93 -0.86 12.50 3.11
C HIS A 93 -0.47 11.20 2.41
N PHE A 94 -0.25 10.12 3.18
CA PHE A 94 0.02 8.80 2.65
C PHE A 94 -1.15 8.25 1.82
N ALA A 95 -2.39 8.43 2.27
CA ALA A 95 -3.57 8.00 1.52
C ALA A 95 -3.66 8.63 0.12
N ALA A 96 -3.22 9.90 -0.04
CA ALA A 96 -3.17 10.58 -1.33
C ALA A 96 -2.09 10.04 -2.29
N HIS A 97 -1.14 9.25 -1.80
CA HIS A 97 -0.04 8.68 -2.58
C HIS A 97 -0.17 7.16 -2.77
N VAL A 98 -1.32 6.58 -2.42
CA VAL A 98 -1.54 5.14 -2.55
C VAL A 98 -1.37 4.68 -4.00
N ARG A 99 -0.61 3.61 -4.18
CA ARG A 99 -0.43 2.89 -5.45
C ARG A 99 -1.12 1.54 -5.34
N MET A 100 -2.27 1.40 -6.01
CA MET A 100 -3.06 0.17 -6.05
C MET A 100 -3.21 -0.32 -7.50
N PRO A 101 -3.40 -1.62 -7.72
CA PRO A 101 -3.95 -2.12 -8.97
C PRO A 101 -5.28 -1.42 -9.29
N PRO A 102 -5.74 -1.44 -10.57
CA PRO A 102 -7.04 -0.90 -10.93
C PRO A 102 -8.15 -1.50 -10.04
N LEU A 103 -8.91 -0.62 -9.38
CA LEU A 103 -10.02 -1.00 -8.52
C LEU A 103 -11.34 -0.58 -9.17
N ASN A 104 -12.39 -1.37 -8.95
CA ASN A 104 -13.73 -1.02 -9.41
C ASN A 104 -14.29 0.10 -8.52
N ALA A 105 -14.38 1.32 -9.06
CA ALA A 105 -14.84 2.51 -8.33
C ALA A 105 -16.27 2.35 -7.77
N ARG A 106 -17.14 1.59 -8.44
CA ARG A 106 -18.50 1.33 -7.99
C ARG A 106 -18.52 0.39 -6.80
N PHE A 107 -17.76 -0.70 -6.86
CA PHE A 107 -17.59 -1.61 -5.72
C PHE A 107 -17.02 -0.87 -4.49
N LEU A 108 -16.05 0.03 -4.70
CA LEU A 108 -15.54 0.88 -3.62
C LEU A 108 -16.64 1.78 -3.03
N LYS A 109 -17.46 2.44 -3.86
CA LYS A 109 -18.58 3.27 -3.38
C LYS A 109 -19.61 2.45 -2.60
N LEU A 110 -19.95 1.25 -3.07
CA LEU A 110 -20.83 0.31 -2.35
C LEU A 110 -20.27 0.03 -0.95
N HIS A 111 -19.00 -0.37 -0.87
CA HIS A 111 -18.36 -0.71 0.39
C HIS A 111 -18.25 0.49 1.35
N MET A 112 -18.05 1.70 0.83
CA MET A 112 -18.02 2.94 1.61
C MET A 112 -19.42 3.49 1.96
N GLY A 113 -20.50 2.86 1.50
CA GLY A 113 -21.87 3.37 1.69
C GLY A 113 -22.16 4.68 0.94
N LEU A 114 -21.38 5.04 -0.07
CA LEU A 114 -21.48 6.32 -0.78
C LEU A 114 -22.55 6.33 -1.89
N GLY A 115 -23.63 5.55 -1.73
CA GLY A 115 -24.73 5.48 -2.68
C GLY A 115 -24.33 4.89 -4.03
N ALA A 116 -24.53 3.59 -4.20
CA ALA A 116 -24.27 2.88 -5.46
C ALA A 116 -25.46 2.01 -5.90
N CYS A 117 -26.67 2.49 -5.60
CA CYS A 117 -27.90 1.93 -6.16
C CYS A 117 -28.04 2.44 -7.59
N VAL A 118 -27.39 1.75 -8.51
CA VAL A 118 -27.57 1.90 -9.96
C VAL A 118 -28.01 0.53 -10.46
N ASP A 119 -28.93 0.47 -11.41
CA ASP A 119 -29.30 -0.81 -12.00
C ASP A 119 -28.14 -1.32 -12.90
N GLU A 120 -27.68 -2.56 -12.69
CA GLU A 120 -26.64 -3.22 -13.52
C GLU A 120 -27.21 -4.30 -14.43
N GLY A 121 -28.53 -4.39 -14.50
CA GLY A 121 -29.22 -5.49 -15.16
C GLY A 121 -29.31 -6.72 -14.26
N ASP A 122 -29.67 -7.83 -14.88
CA ASP A 122 -29.98 -9.07 -14.19
C ASP A 122 -28.72 -9.75 -13.63
N ILE A 123 -28.91 -10.50 -12.54
CA ILE A 123 -27.88 -11.37 -12.00
C ILE A 123 -27.62 -12.49 -13.01
N GLU A 124 -26.37 -12.65 -13.42
CA GLU A 124 -25.92 -13.69 -14.34
C GLU A 124 -25.11 -14.77 -13.60
N ASP A 125 -25.26 -16.02 -14.01
CA ASP A 125 -24.35 -17.11 -13.59
C ASP A 125 -22.94 -16.87 -14.15
N TRP A 126 -21.91 -17.11 -13.33
CA TRP A 126 -20.51 -16.90 -13.73
C TRP A 126 -19.74 -18.23 -13.83
N ASP A 127 -19.19 -18.53 -15.00
CA ASP A 127 -18.39 -19.72 -15.28
C ASP A 127 -16.91 -19.60 -14.83
N GLY A 128 -16.56 -18.51 -14.15
CA GLY A 128 -15.22 -18.24 -13.63
C GLY A 128 -14.25 -17.62 -14.65
N ARG A 129 -14.69 -17.31 -15.87
CA ARG A 129 -13.80 -16.72 -16.89
C ARG A 129 -13.92 -15.19 -16.94
N PRO A 130 -12.83 -14.47 -17.25
CA PRO A 130 -12.91 -13.04 -17.55
C PRO A 130 -13.84 -12.79 -18.74
N ARG A 131 -14.67 -11.74 -18.65
CA ARG A 131 -15.35 -11.19 -19.84
C ARG A 131 -14.29 -10.43 -20.64
N ILE A 132 -13.97 -10.94 -21.82
CA ILE A 132 -13.02 -10.32 -22.77
C ILE A 132 -13.78 -9.33 -23.64
#